data_AF-A0A4P6TZE5-F1
#
_entry.id   AF-A0A4P6TZE5-F1
#
_cell.length_a   1.000
_cell.length_b   1.000
_cell.length_c   1.000
_cell.angle_alpha   90.00
_cell.angle_beta   90.00
_cell.angle_gamma   90.00
#
_symmetry.space_group_name_H-M   'P 1'
#
loop_
_entity.id
_entity.type
_entity.pdbx_description
1 polymer ?
#
loop_
_entity_poly.entity_id
_entity_poly.type
_entity_poly.pdbx_seq_one_letter_code
_entity_poly.pdbx_strand_id
1 'polypeptide(L)' 'MPTAVLTDRERTAVQAYLRLLHTVRATLDGPPDAAPAMVPPAVLAEAERALAGAGLAGNEDEFFELLRAWCP' A
#
# COMPACT_ATOMS: atom_id res chain seq x y z
N MET A 1 5.03 2.45 25.21
CA MET A 1 4.63 2.67 23.81
C MET A 1 3.59 1.62 23.48
N PRO A 2 2.28 1.93 23.48
CA PRO A 2 1.29 0.95 23.07
C PRO A 2 1.42 0.79 21.56
N THR A 3 1.99 -0.33 21.11
CA THR A 3 1.87 -0.73 19.70
C THR A 3 0.39 -0.94 19.44
N ALA A 4 -0.22 -0.04 18.66
CA ALA A 4 -1.58 -0.24 18.18
C ALA A 4 -1.59 -1.57 17.42
N VAL A 5 -2.32 -2.56 17.96
CA VAL A 5 -2.44 -3.87 17.32
C VAL A 5 -3.41 -3.70 16.17
N LEU A 6 -2.88 -3.69 14.94
CA LEU A 6 -3.69 -3.68 13.73
C LEU A 6 -4.64 -4.88 13.72
N THR A 7 -5.89 -4.63 13.36
CA THR A 7 -6.82 -5.67 12.95
C THR A 7 -6.26 -6.41 11.73
N ASP A 8 -6.74 -7.63 11.48
CA ASP A 8 -6.28 -8.40 10.32
C ASP A 8 -6.57 -7.67 8.99
N ARG A 9 -7.69 -6.94 8.91
CA ARG A 9 -8.05 -6.15 7.72
C ARG A 9 -7.11 -4.98 7.49
N GLU A 10 -6.77 -4.24 8.54
CA GLU A 10 -5.81 -3.13 8.45
C GLU A 10 -4.41 -3.66 8.10
N ARG A 11 -4.00 -4.80 8.66
CA ARG A 11 -2.72 -5.45 8.30
C ARG A 11 -2.69 -5.82 6.82
N THR A 12 -3.76 -6.40 6.29
CA THR A 12 -3.88 -6.71 4.86
C THR A 12 -3.81 -5.44 4.00
N ALA A 13 -4.48 -4.36 4.42
CA ALA A 13 -4.42 -3.07 3.73
C ALA A 13 -3.00 -2.49 3.66
N VAL A 14 -2.30 -2.47 4.80
CA VAL A 14 -0.90 -2.01 4.89
C VAL A 14 0.02 -2.86 4.02
N GLN A 15 -0.08 -4.18 4.09
CA GLN A 15 0.74 -5.09 3.29
C GLN A 15 0.49 -4.90 1.79
N ALA A 16 -0.77 -4.75 1.37
CA ALA A 16 -1.11 -4.54 -0.02
C ALA A 16 -0.56 -3.21 -0.55
N TYR A 17 -0.63 -2.15 0.25
CA TYR A 17 -0.05 -0.85 -0.08
C TYR A 17 1.48 -0.89 -0.17
N LEU A 18 2.16 -1.55 0.77
CA LEU A 18 3.63 -1.71 0.71
C LEU A 18 4.07 -2.46 -0.54
N ARG A 19 3.35 -3.52 -0.92
CA ARG A 19 3.62 -4.24 -2.17
C ARG A 19 3.39 -3.37 -3.40
N LEU A 20 2.35 -2.52 -3.40
CA LEU A 20 2.15 -1.53 -4.48
C LEU A 20 3.35 -0.60 -4.58
N LEU A 21 3.82 -0.03 -3.46
CA LEU A 21 5.00 0.84 -3.43
C LEU A 21 6.27 0.13 -3.93
N HIS A 22 6.51 -1.11 -3.49
CA HIS A 22 7.64 -1.90 -3.98
C HIS A 22 7.55 -2.19 -5.47
N THR A 23 6.35 -2.44 -5.99
CA THR A 23 6.12 -2.68 -7.42
C THR A 23 6.39 -1.41 -8.23
N VAL A 24 5.87 -0.27 -7.79
CA VAL A 24 6.16 1.04 -8.38
C VAL A 24 7.67 1.29 -8.39
N ARG A 25 8.34 1.06 -7.26
CA ARG A 25 9.79 1.24 -7.14
C ARG A 25 10.56 0.36 -8.13
N ALA A 26 10.24 -0.93 -8.19
CA ALA A 26 10.88 -1.86 -9.12
C ALA A 26 10.65 -1.49 -10.60
N THR A 27 9.49 -0.90 -10.89
CA THR A 27 9.15 -0.45 -12.24
C THR A 27 9.94 0.80 -12.62
N LEU A 28 10.16 1.72 -11.68
CA LEU A 28 10.97 2.93 -11.86
C LEU A 28 12.48 2.66 -11.89
N ASP A 29 12.96 1.67 -11.11
CA ASP A 29 14.37 1.26 -11.05
C ASP A 29 14.77 0.34 -12.25
N GLY A 30 13.88 0.16 -13.23
CA GLY A 30 14.14 -0.60 -14.45
C GLY A 30 15.15 0.07 -15.40
N PRO A 31 15.65 -0.64 -16.43
CA PRO A 31 16.60 -0.08 -17.38
C PRO A 31 16.05 1.19 -18.04
N PRO A 32 16.87 2.25 -18.22
CA PRO A 32 16.40 3.53 -18.77
C PRO A 32 15.89 3.42 -20.23
N ASP A 33 16.30 2.38 -20.96
CA ASP A 33 15.86 2.09 -22.33
C ASP A 33 14.69 1.09 -22.39
N ALA A 34 14.15 0.68 -21.24
CA ALA A 34 12.96 -0.17 -21.19
C ALA A 34 11.69 0.63 -21.53
N ALA A 35 10.63 -0.08 -21.91
CA ALA A 35 9.30 0.49 -22.10
C ALA A 35 8.86 1.33 -20.88
N PRO A 36 7.94 2.30 -21.07
CA PRO A 36 7.48 3.18 -20.00
C PRO A 36 7.11 2.39 -18.74
N ALA A 37 7.56 2.88 -17.59
CA ALA A 37 7.30 2.26 -16.31
C ALA A 37 5.78 2.09 -16.09
N MET A 38 5.29 0.86 -16.22
CA MET A 38 3.88 0.52 -16.06
C MET A 38 3.67 -0.37 -14.85
N VAL A 39 2.91 0.13 -13.88
CA VAL A 39 2.49 -0.65 -12.71
C VAL A 39 1.40 -1.64 -13.15
N PRO A 40 1.54 -2.95 -12.85
CA PRO A 40 0.52 -3.93 -13.17
C PRO A 40 -0.84 -3.57 -12.54
N PRO A 41 -1.95 -3.50 -13.32
CA PRO A 41 -3.27 -3.13 -12.80
C PRO A 41 -3.77 -4.03 -11.67
N ALA A 42 -3.35 -5.30 -11.67
CA ALA A 42 -3.72 -6.26 -10.64
C ALA A 42 -3.22 -5.85 -9.24
N VAL A 43 -2.02 -5.27 -9.15
CA VAL A 43 -1.41 -4.85 -7.87
C VAL A 43 -2.12 -3.61 -7.33
N LEU A 44 -2.46 -2.66 -8.22
CA LEU A 44 -3.25 -1.49 -7.85
C LEU A 44 -4.64 -1.92 -7.32
N ALA A 45 -5.35 -2.75 -8.08
CA ALA A 45 -6.68 -3.22 -7.70
C ALA A 45 -6.67 -4.04 -6.38
N GLU A 46 -5.56 -4.69 -6.05
CA GLU A 46 -5.39 -5.39 -4.78
C GLU A 46 -5.27 -4.42 -3.60
N ALA A 47 -4.46 -3.36 -3.74
CA ALA A 47 -4.36 -2.32 -2.73
C ALA A 47 -5.71 -1.62 -2.49
N GLU A 48 -6.42 -1.27 -3.57
CA GLU A 48 -7.75 -0.65 -3.48
C GLU A 48 -8.76 -1.54 -2.74
N ARG A 49 -8.83 -2.83 -3.08
CA ARG A 49 -9.73 -3.78 -2.39
C ARG A 49 -9.37 -3.95 -0.92
N ALA A 50 -8.09 -3.99 -0.59
CA ALA A 50 -7.63 -4.15 0.78
C ALA A 50 -7.96 -2.91 1.64
N LEU A 51 -7.76 -1.71 1.09
CA LEU A 51 -8.15 -0.45 1.73
C LEU A 51 -9.68 -0.37 1.91
N ALA A 52 -10.46 -0.73 0.90
CA ALA A 52 -11.92 -0.78 1.00
C ALA A 52 -12.38 -1.79 2.07
N GLY A 53 -11.76 -2.97 2.13
CA GLY A 53 -12.05 -3.98 3.15
C GLY A 53 -11.72 -3.52 4.58
N ALA A 54 -10.76 -2.61 4.74
CA ALA A 54 -10.41 -1.99 6.01
C ALA A 54 -11.25 -0.73 6.33
N GLY A 55 -12.13 -0.28 5.42
CA GLY A 55 -12.89 0.97 5.59
C GLY A 55 -12.09 2.25 5.31
N LEU A 56 -10.90 2.11 4.71
CA LEU A 56 -9.94 3.20 4.46
C LEU A 56 -10.00 3.75 3.03
N ALA A 57 -10.91 3.24 2.19
CA ALA A 57 -11.09 3.73 0.84
C ALA A 57 -11.61 5.18 0.86
N GLY A 58 -10.84 6.10 0.28
CA GLY A 58 -11.15 7.54 0.28
C GLY A 58 -10.81 8.29 1.56
N ASN A 59 -10.25 7.61 2.57
CA ASN A 59 -9.78 8.21 3.83
C ASN A 59 -8.27 7.99 3.98
N GLU A 60 -7.50 8.60 3.09
CA GLU A 60 -6.04 8.41 3.06
C GLU A 60 -5.36 8.96 4.32
N ASP A 61 -5.89 10.03 4.92
CA ASP A 61 -5.38 10.62 6.16
C ASP A 61 -5.39 9.62 7.32
N GLU A 62 -6.49 8.88 7.47
CA GLU A 62 -6.67 7.86 8.52
C GLU A 62 -5.71 6.67 8.30
N PHE A 63 -5.49 6.31 7.02
CA PHE A 63 -4.48 5.33 6.65
C PHE A 63 -3.05 5.79 6.97
N PHE A 64 -2.71 7.07 6.74
CA PHE A 64 -1.37 7.60 7.06
C PHE A 64 -1.14 7.74 8.56
N GLU A 65 -2.17 8.04 9.37
CA GLU A 65 -2.08 7.95 10.82
C GLU A 65 -1.83 6.52 11.30
N LEU A 66 -2.53 5.55 10.73
CA LEU A 66 -2.33 4.13 11.01
C LEU A 66 -0.91 3.67 10.65
N LEU A 67 -0.37 4.09 9.52
CA LEU A 67 1.01 3.82 9.13
C LEU A 67 2.02 4.44 10.11
N ARG A 68 1.84 5.70 10.51
CA ARG A 68 2.72 6.38 11.48
C ARG A 68 2.71 5.71 12.86
N ALA A 69 1.56 5.18 13.27
CA ALA A 69 1.45 4.44 14.53
C ALA A 69 2.15 3.09 14.48
N TRP A 70 2.24 2.46 13.30
CA TRP A 70 2.83 1.13 13.12
C TRP A 70 4.32 1.16 12.77
N CYS A 71 4.79 2.19 12.06
CA CYS A 71 6.18 2.42 11.69
C CYS A 71 6.65 3.78 12.24
N PRO A 72 7.08 3.84 13.51
CA PRO A 72 7.54 5.08 14.16
C PRO A 72 8.90 5.56 13.65
#